data_AF-A0AB33KUH2-F1
#
_entry.id   AF-A0AB33KUH2-F1
#
_cell.length_a   1.000
_cell.length_b   1.000
_cell.length_c   1.000
_cell.angle_alpha   90.00
_cell.angle_beta   90.00
_cell.angle_gamma   90.00
#
_symmetry.space_group_name_H-M   'P 1'
#
loop_
_entity.id
_entity.type
_entity.pdbx_description
1 polymer ?
#
loop_
_entity_poly.entity_id
_entity_poly.type
_entity_poly.pdbx_seq_one_letter_code
_entity_poly.pdbx_strand_id
1 'polypeptide(L)'
;MKNFLLAAIFLASGTVFAQFANPLPTPKANCLGCSVAQVGPSYGDRGAAINTSYVDQTGHMNDASVVQTGVGNLSNIDQDGQNQGFSGGLGNEATVYQRGRKNETDIKQHGDYNSGFVNQVGYKNYAQQDVGVGWAENNRAYAYQTGRQNTSIQKQRYDNNVAIVAQSGRRNLAHQDQSTGTNGAPGSVAGILQVGNYNKAKQVQRGSFNIDGIAQFGNGNMASTTQTSTGGINISGIGQTGSGNEACVDQNADAGINLSLISQFGVENHASVIQDAQGSGNASFIGQAGYMNKACVEQTGL
;
A
#
# COMPACT_ATOMS: atom_id res chain seq x y z
N MET A 1 -2.96 84.22 -26.24
CA MET A 1 -2.06 83.23 -26.89
C MET A 1 -1.04 82.76 -25.86
N LYS A 2 -0.85 81.44 -25.76
CA LYS A 2 0.25 80.70 -25.11
C LYS A 2 0.18 80.46 -23.59
N ASN A 3 -0.38 79.28 -23.26
CA ASN A 3 0.12 78.23 -22.37
C ASN A 3 1.19 78.59 -21.32
N PHE A 4 0.95 78.27 -20.05
CA PHE A 4 1.83 77.39 -19.28
C PHE A 4 1.07 76.71 -18.13
N LEU A 5 0.87 75.39 -18.28
CA LEU A 5 0.52 74.45 -17.22
C LEU A 5 1.67 74.40 -16.20
N LEU A 6 1.38 74.52 -14.90
CA LEU A 6 2.18 73.86 -13.86
C LEU A 6 1.29 72.84 -13.15
N ALA A 7 1.48 71.57 -13.51
CA ALA A 7 0.88 70.44 -12.84
C ALA A 7 1.64 70.17 -11.54
N ALA A 8 0.93 70.14 -10.42
CA ALA A 8 1.43 69.62 -9.16
C ALA A 8 1.52 68.09 -9.27
N ILE A 9 2.74 67.57 -9.40
CA ILE A 9 3.00 66.13 -9.36
C ILE A 9 3.05 65.70 -7.89
N PHE A 10 1.94 65.11 -7.41
CA PHE A 10 1.94 64.28 -6.21
C PHE A 10 2.68 62.98 -6.54
N LEU A 11 3.95 62.88 -6.16
CA LEU A 11 4.68 61.60 -6.14
C LEU A 11 4.19 60.80 -4.92
N ALA A 12 3.11 60.06 -5.09
CA ALA A 12 2.80 58.95 -4.21
C ALA A 12 3.84 57.86 -4.48
N SER A 13 4.90 57.81 -3.66
CA SER A 13 5.81 56.68 -3.60
C SER A 13 5.05 55.48 -3.03
N GLY A 14 4.29 54.82 -3.89
CA GLY A 14 3.77 53.49 -3.63
C GLY A 14 4.95 52.58 -3.38
N THR A 15 5.12 52.16 -2.13
CA THR A 15 5.97 51.03 -1.79
C THR A 15 5.41 49.81 -2.52
N VAL A 16 6.03 49.47 -3.65
CA VAL A 16 5.81 48.19 -4.30
C VAL A 16 6.36 47.14 -3.34
N PHE A 17 5.48 46.54 -2.53
CA PHE A 17 5.75 45.22 -2.00
C PHE A 17 5.78 44.29 -3.21
N ALA A 18 6.98 44.01 -3.72
CA ALA A 18 7.21 42.81 -4.50
C ALA A 18 6.96 41.64 -3.55
N GLN A 19 5.70 41.20 -3.46
CA GLN A 19 5.42 39.85 -3.03
C GLN A 19 6.06 38.97 -4.10
N PHE A 20 7.28 38.50 -3.81
CA PHE A 20 7.78 37.27 -4.40
C PHE A 20 6.79 36.18 -3.95
N ALA A 21 5.71 36.03 -4.70
CA ALA A 21 5.05 34.76 -4.83
C ALA A 21 6.14 33.86 -5.41
N ASN A 22 6.89 33.17 -4.55
CA ASN A 22 7.58 31.97 -4.99
C ASN A 22 6.50 31.16 -5.71
N PRO A 23 6.62 30.92 -7.03
CA PRO A 23 5.67 30.09 -7.72
C PRO A 23 5.62 28.78 -6.94
N LEU A 24 4.43 28.50 -6.42
CA LEU A 24 4.13 27.27 -5.71
C LEU A 24 4.64 26.11 -6.60
N PRO A 25 5.32 25.08 -6.07
CA PRO A 25 5.81 23.98 -6.89
C PRO A 25 4.63 23.41 -7.67
N THR A 26 4.65 23.64 -8.97
CA THR A 26 3.63 23.18 -9.90
C THR A 26 3.65 21.65 -9.90
N PRO A 27 2.50 20.97 -9.80
CA PRO A 27 2.41 19.54 -10.04
C PRO A 27 3.12 19.23 -11.36
N LYS A 28 4.10 18.34 -11.33
CA LYS A 28 4.88 17.98 -12.52
C LYS A 28 4.43 16.58 -12.94
N ALA A 29 3.55 16.55 -13.93
CA ALA A 29 3.19 15.33 -14.65
C ALA A 29 4.01 15.35 -15.96
N ASN A 30 5.02 14.49 -16.05
CA ASN A 30 5.83 14.34 -17.26
C ASN A 30 5.31 13.15 -18.08
N CYS A 31 4.05 13.19 -18.52
CA CYS A 31 3.41 12.03 -19.15
C CYS A 31 2.23 12.38 -20.08
N LEU A 32 2.00 11.50 -21.07
CA LEU A 32 0.86 11.55 -22.00
C LEU A 32 -0.33 10.79 -21.38
N GLY A 33 -1.32 11.50 -20.84
CA GLY A 33 -2.58 10.89 -20.34
C GLY A 33 -2.80 11.00 -18.83
N CYS A 34 -1.80 11.43 -18.05
CA CYS A 34 -1.95 11.61 -16.61
C CYS A 34 -2.97 12.66 -16.22
N SER A 35 -3.76 12.38 -15.18
CA SER A 35 -4.65 13.36 -14.55
C SER A 35 -4.22 13.63 -13.10
N VAL A 36 -3.88 14.88 -12.80
CA VAL A 36 -3.59 15.33 -11.44
C VAL A 36 -4.63 16.38 -11.04
N ALA A 37 -5.52 16.04 -10.11
CA ALA A 37 -6.51 16.93 -9.56
C ALA A 37 -6.21 17.22 -8.08
N GLN A 38 -5.92 18.48 -7.76
CA GLN A 38 -5.64 18.91 -6.40
C GLN A 38 -6.68 19.94 -5.95
N VAL A 39 -7.32 19.67 -4.81
CA VAL A 39 -8.20 20.62 -4.12
C VAL A 39 -7.49 21.03 -2.83
N GLY A 40 -6.83 22.19 -2.88
CA GLY A 40 -6.24 22.84 -1.70
C GLY A 40 -7.30 23.42 -0.74
N PRO A 41 -6.90 23.87 0.46
CA PRO A 41 -7.81 24.61 1.34
C PRO A 41 -8.24 25.92 0.66
N SER A 42 -9.44 26.40 0.98
CA SER A 42 -9.92 27.72 0.55
C SER A 42 -8.89 28.81 0.84
N TYR A 43 -8.69 29.71 -0.12
CA TYR A 43 -7.76 30.84 -0.11
C TYR A 43 -7.73 31.54 1.28
N GLY A 44 -6.61 31.50 2.01
CA GLY A 44 -6.48 32.25 3.27
C GLY A 44 -5.40 31.82 4.27
N ASP A 45 -4.95 30.57 4.26
CA ASP A 45 -4.00 30.08 5.28
C ASP A 45 -2.53 30.34 4.88
N ARG A 46 -1.94 31.42 5.42
CA ARG A 46 -0.49 31.63 5.40
C ARG A 46 0.21 30.45 6.06
N GLY A 47 0.98 29.67 5.29
CA GLY A 47 1.77 28.52 5.77
C GLY A 47 1.13 27.14 5.54
N ALA A 48 0.04 27.05 4.78
CA ALA A 48 -0.52 25.76 4.37
C ALA A 48 0.45 25.02 3.41
N ALA A 49 0.93 23.84 3.82
CA ALA A 49 1.63 22.94 2.91
C ALA A 49 0.67 22.55 1.78
N ILE A 50 1.07 22.77 0.54
CA ILE A 50 0.24 22.43 -0.63
C ILE A 50 0.34 20.92 -0.84
N ASN A 51 -0.69 20.32 -1.43
CA ASN A 51 -0.57 18.93 -1.87
C ASN A 51 0.48 18.86 -2.99
N THR A 52 1.38 17.89 -2.94
CA THR A 52 2.41 17.71 -3.97
C THR A 52 2.19 16.35 -4.61
N SER A 53 2.21 16.32 -5.94
CA SER A 53 2.18 15.07 -6.70
C SER A 53 3.29 15.07 -7.73
N TYR A 54 4.04 13.99 -7.78
CA TYR A 54 5.01 13.66 -8.81
C TYR A 54 4.50 12.43 -9.54
N VAL A 55 4.38 12.53 -10.87
CA VAL A 55 4.02 11.41 -11.72
C VAL A 55 5.05 11.34 -12.84
N ASP A 56 5.81 10.26 -12.87
CA ASP A 56 6.72 9.90 -13.95
C ASP A 56 6.22 8.63 -14.63
N GLN A 57 6.08 8.69 -15.95
CA GLN A 57 5.67 7.53 -16.75
C GLN A 57 6.58 7.42 -17.96
N THR A 58 7.26 6.30 -18.08
CA THR A 58 8.04 5.91 -19.26
C THR A 58 7.39 4.64 -19.80
N GLY A 59 6.98 4.61 -21.08
CA GLY A 59 6.24 3.46 -21.66
C GLY A 59 5.06 3.87 -22.55
N HIS A 60 4.24 2.91 -22.98
CA HIS A 60 3.09 3.13 -23.87
C HIS A 60 1.77 2.79 -23.16
N MET A 61 0.77 3.68 -23.21
CA MET A 61 -0.59 3.46 -22.63
C MET A 61 -0.64 3.26 -21.09
N ASN A 62 0.29 3.85 -20.33
CA ASN A 62 0.16 3.90 -18.87
C ASN A 62 -0.86 4.98 -18.46
N ASP A 63 -1.70 4.70 -17.47
CA ASP A 63 -2.62 5.66 -16.87
C ASP A 63 -2.25 5.92 -15.41
N ALA A 64 -2.23 7.19 -15.03
CA ALA A 64 -2.01 7.61 -13.66
C ALA A 64 -2.99 8.72 -13.29
N SER A 65 -3.77 8.47 -12.24
CA SER A 65 -4.72 9.42 -11.69
C SER A 65 -4.41 9.73 -10.23
N VAL A 66 -4.25 11.00 -9.92
CA VAL A 66 -4.03 11.48 -8.56
C VAL A 66 -5.10 12.49 -8.19
N VAL A 67 -5.85 12.21 -7.12
CA VAL A 67 -6.80 13.13 -6.51
C VAL A 67 -6.38 13.40 -5.06
N GLN A 68 -5.95 14.63 -4.78
CA GLN A 68 -5.55 15.07 -3.44
C GLN A 68 -6.44 16.20 -2.93
N THR A 69 -7.13 15.96 -1.81
CA THR A 69 -7.95 16.95 -1.12
C THR A 69 -7.40 17.23 0.27
N GLY A 70 -7.18 18.49 0.62
CA GLY A 70 -6.68 18.92 1.94
C GLY A 70 -5.29 19.55 1.88
N VAL A 71 -4.45 19.33 2.91
CA VAL A 71 -3.22 20.12 3.13
C VAL A 71 -2.00 19.22 3.28
N GLY A 72 -1.01 19.40 2.40
CA GLY A 72 0.33 18.81 2.53
C GLY A 72 0.38 17.32 2.24
N ASN A 73 -0.58 16.77 1.49
CA ASN A 73 -0.51 15.38 1.03
C ASN A 73 0.57 15.25 -0.05
N LEU A 74 1.28 14.13 -0.06
CA LEU A 74 2.34 13.82 -1.02
C LEU A 74 1.99 12.53 -1.76
N SER A 75 2.08 12.54 -3.08
CA SER A 75 2.00 11.35 -3.91
C SER A 75 3.17 11.31 -4.87
N ASN A 76 3.80 10.15 -4.97
CA ASN A 76 4.78 9.82 -5.98
C ASN A 76 4.29 8.60 -6.74
N ILE A 77 4.19 8.71 -8.05
CA ILE A 77 3.88 7.60 -8.95
C ILE A 77 5.01 7.51 -9.97
N ASP A 78 5.64 6.35 -10.04
CA ASP A 78 6.70 6.03 -10.98
C ASP A 78 6.29 4.74 -11.71
N GLN A 79 5.93 4.88 -12.99
CA GLN A 79 5.58 3.77 -13.86
C GLN A 79 6.66 3.64 -14.93
N ASP A 80 7.77 2.97 -14.57
CA ASP A 80 8.88 2.76 -15.50
C ASP A 80 8.67 1.49 -16.34
N GLY A 81 8.39 1.73 -17.61
CA GLY A 81 8.20 0.75 -18.65
C GLY A 81 9.47 0.27 -19.33
N GLN A 82 10.65 0.79 -18.98
CA GLN A 82 11.90 0.31 -19.60
C GLN A 82 12.28 -1.08 -19.08
N ASN A 83 11.66 -2.10 -19.67
CA ASN A 83 12.07 -3.48 -19.57
C ASN A 83 13.34 -3.70 -20.42
N GLN A 84 14.50 -3.24 -19.92
CA GLN A 84 15.84 -3.61 -20.38
C GLN A 84 16.00 -3.76 -21.92
N GLY A 85 15.48 -2.79 -22.70
CA GLY A 85 15.68 -2.73 -24.16
C GLY A 85 14.59 -3.31 -25.07
N PHE A 86 13.43 -3.73 -24.55
CA PHE A 86 12.24 -4.09 -25.36
C PHE A 86 11.01 -3.25 -24.97
N SER A 87 10.01 -3.20 -25.85
CA SER A 87 8.73 -2.48 -25.68
C SER A 87 7.85 -3.06 -24.55
N GLY A 88 8.29 -2.96 -23.29
CA GLY A 88 7.47 -3.18 -22.09
C GLY A 88 6.88 -1.87 -21.55
N GLY A 89 6.14 -1.97 -20.45
CA GLY A 89 5.44 -0.84 -19.83
C GLY A 89 4.09 -0.54 -20.44
N LEU A 90 3.36 -1.55 -20.90
CA LEU A 90 2.08 -1.39 -21.56
C LEU A 90 0.92 -1.54 -20.56
N GLY A 91 0.11 -0.49 -20.43
CA GLY A 91 -1.19 -0.57 -19.73
C GLY A 91 -1.10 -0.62 -18.20
N ASN A 92 -0.04 -0.10 -17.58
CA ASN A 92 -0.02 0.02 -16.11
C ASN A 92 -0.97 1.13 -15.65
N GLU A 93 -1.70 0.86 -14.57
CA GLU A 93 -2.66 1.79 -13.97
C GLU A 93 -2.25 2.11 -12.52
N ALA A 94 -2.16 3.40 -12.20
CA ALA A 94 -1.90 3.87 -10.84
C ALA A 94 -2.91 4.94 -10.43
N THR A 95 -3.73 4.64 -9.41
CA THR A 95 -4.73 5.59 -8.88
C THR A 95 -4.47 5.90 -7.42
N VAL A 96 -4.35 7.18 -7.08
CA VAL A 96 -4.15 7.67 -5.72
C VAL A 96 -5.25 8.64 -5.33
N TYR A 97 -6.01 8.31 -4.28
CA TYR A 97 -6.96 9.19 -3.63
C TYR A 97 -6.48 9.52 -2.21
N GLN A 98 -6.14 10.77 -1.94
CA GLN A 98 -5.71 11.23 -0.63
C GLN A 98 -6.61 12.35 -0.12
N ARG A 99 -7.29 12.12 1.01
CA ARG A 99 -8.12 13.12 1.68
C ARG A 99 -7.60 13.36 3.09
N GLY A 100 -7.26 14.61 3.41
CA GLY A 100 -6.85 15.01 4.76
C GLY A 100 -5.52 15.76 4.78
N ARG A 101 -4.67 15.46 5.75
CA ARG A 101 -3.42 16.21 5.96
C ARG A 101 -2.21 15.29 6.02
N LYS A 102 -1.16 15.63 5.27
CA LYS A 102 0.15 14.93 5.32
C LYS A 102 0.07 13.43 5.03
N ASN A 103 -0.92 12.96 4.27
CA ASN A 103 -0.92 11.59 3.78
C ASN A 103 0.13 11.44 2.69
N GLU A 104 0.81 10.31 2.66
CA GLU A 104 1.92 10.05 1.76
C GLU A 104 1.73 8.72 1.02
N THR A 105 1.99 8.73 -0.27
CA THR A 105 1.87 7.55 -1.14
C THR A 105 3.04 7.50 -2.10
N ASP A 106 3.65 6.33 -2.23
CA ASP A 106 4.68 6.01 -3.23
C ASP A 106 4.25 4.74 -3.98
N ILE A 107 3.95 4.86 -5.27
CA ILE A 107 3.60 3.74 -6.15
C ILE A 107 4.72 3.61 -7.19
N LYS A 108 5.34 2.44 -7.24
CA LYS A 108 6.32 2.05 -8.25
C LYS A 108 5.81 0.83 -8.99
N GLN A 109 5.70 0.93 -10.32
CA GLN A 109 5.23 -0.16 -11.16
C GLN A 109 6.22 -0.43 -12.30
N HIS A 110 6.56 -1.69 -12.50
CA HIS A 110 7.39 -2.15 -13.62
C HIS A 110 6.73 -3.37 -14.29
N GLY A 111 6.90 -3.49 -15.61
CA GLY A 111 6.29 -4.56 -16.41
C GLY A 111 4.99 -4.11 -17.08
N ASP A 112 4.07 -5.04 -17.37
CA ASP A 112 2.85 -4.78 -18.15
C ASP A 112 1.56 -5.03 -17.35
N TYR A 113 0.52 -4.24 -17.59
CA TYR A 113 -0.83 -4.40 -17.01
C TYR A 113 -0.88 -4.49 -15.47
N ASN A 114 0.04 -3.86 -14.76
CA ASN A 114 0.01 -3.80 -13.30
C ASN A 114 -0.93 -2.69 -12.82
N SER A 115 -1.70 -2.95 -11.77
CA SER A 115 -2.68 -2.01 -11.20
C SER A 115 -2.34 -1.70 -9.74
N GLY A 116 -2.24 -0.42 -9.42
CA GLY A 116 -1.90 0.11 -8.11
C GLY A 116 -2.96 1.10 -7.69
N PHE A 117 -3.60 0.85 -6.56
CA PHE A 117 -4.64 1.72 -6.04
C PHE A 117 -4.38 2.01 -4.57
N VAL A 118 -4.39 3.31 -4.23
CA VAL A 118 -4.22 3.78 -2.86
C VAL A 118 -5.32 4.78 -2.52
N ASN A 119 -6.06 4.50 -1.44
CA ASN A 119 -7.03 5.42 -0.84
C ASN A 119 -6.65 5.69 0.61
N GLN A 120 -6.29 6.93 0.92
CA GLN A 120 -5.90 7.37 2.25
C GLN A 120 -6.79 8.52 2.74
N VAL A 121 -7.47 8.30 3.86
CA VAL A 121 -8.31 9.30 4.53
C VAL A 121 -7.79 9.57 5.94
N GLY A 122 -7.47 10.82 6.25
CA GLY A 122 -7.10 11.25 7.60
C GLY A 122 -5.75 11.95 7.68
N TYR A 123 -4.91 11.57 8.66
CA TYR A 123 -3.67 12.29 8.98
C TYR A 123 -2.44 11.40 9.01
N LYS A 124 -1.44 11.72 8.19
CA LYS A 124 -0.14 11.02 8.16
C LYS A 124 -0.23 9.51 7.87
N ASN A 125 -1.20 9.09 7.07
CA ASN A 125 -1.18 7.71 6.57
C ASN A 125 -0.09 7.58 5.50
N TYR A 126 0.60 6.44 5.47
CA TYR A 126 1.67 6.12 4.55
C TYR A 126 1.36 4.82 3.80
N ALA A 127 1.46 4.84 2.48
CA ALA A 127 1.27 3.69 1.62
C ALA A 127 2.44 3.61 0.64
N GLN A 128 3.04 2.43 0.54
CA GLN A 128 4.04 2.13 -0.47
C GLN A 128 3.59 0.89 -1.25
N GLN A 129 3.61 0.98 -2.57
CA GLN A 129 3.37 -0.14 -3.47
C GLN A 129 4.56 -0.27 -4.42
N ASP A 130 5.24 -1.42 -4.37
CA ASP A 130 6.33 -1.80 -5.29
C ASP A 130 5.86 -3.02 -6.07
N VAL A 131 5.30 -2.79 -7.25
CA VAL A 131 4.59 -3.78 -8.05
C VAL A 131 5.37 -4.09 -9.32
N GLY A 132 5.89 -5.30 -9.40
CA GLY A 132 6.60 -5.81 -10.56
C GLY A 132 8.08 -5.44 -10.62
N VAL A 133 8.85 -6.27 -11.34
CA VAL A 133 10.24 -6.07 -11.79
C VAL A 133 10.42 -6.91 -13.05
N GLY A 134 11.03 -6.35 -14.11
CA GLY A 134 11.29 -7.08 -15.35
C GLY A 134 10.00 -7.44 -16.10
N TRP A 135 9.76 -8.73 -16.31
CA TRP A 135 8.62 -9.29 -17.06
C TRP A 135 7.32 -9.45 -16.23
N ALA A 136 7.16 -8.68 -15.15
CA ALA A 136 6.01 -8.83 -14.27
C ALA A 136 4.70 -8.36 -14.92
N GLU A 137 3.70 -9.24 -14.98
CA GLU A 137 2.40 -8.96 -15.60
C GLU A 137 1.22 -9.14 -14.63
N ASN A 138 0.18 -8.30 -14.79
CA ASN A 138 -1.14 -8.49 -14.16
C ASN A 138 -1.15 -8.50 -12.62
N ASN A 139 -0.21 -7.84 -11.95
CA ASN A 139 -0.27 -7.70 -10.50
C ASN A 139 -1.23 -6.58 -10.08
N ARG A 140 -1.93 -6.78 -8.96
CA ARG A 140 -2.86 -5.80 -8.40
C ARG A 140 -2.56 -5.55 -6.93
N ALA A 141 -2.31 -4.29 -6.60
CA ALA A 141 -2.11 -3.83 -5.22
C ALA A 141 -3.16 -2.80 -4.83
N TYR A 142 -3.88 -3.06 -3.74
CA TYR A 142 -4.88 -2.17 -3.18
C TYR A 142 -4.55 -1.82 -1.74
N ALA A 143 -4.47 -0.53 -1.42
CA ALA A 143 -4.33 -0.02 -0.05
C ALA A 143 -5.47 0.92 0.31
N TYR A 144 -6.20 0.62 1.38
CA TYR A 144 -7.24 1.46 1.97
C TYR A 144 -6.85 1.81 3.40
N GLN A 145 -6.62 3.08 3.71
CA GLN A 145 -6.18 3.51 5.03
C GLN A 145 -7.02 4.67 5.54
N THR A 146 -7.80 4.44 6.59
CA THR A 146 -8.59 5.48 7.28
C THR A 146 -8.06 5.71 8.68
N GLY A 147 -7.88 6.97 9.07
CA GLY A 147 -7.47 7.37 10.41
C GLY A 147 -6.11 8.04 10.46
N ARG A 148 -5.25 7.65 11.40
CA ARG A 148 -4.03 8.39 11.71
C ARG A 148 -2.79 7.50 11.78
N GLN A 149 -1.74 7.87 11.05
CA GLN A 149 -0.43 7.20 11.11
C GLN A 149 -0.49 5.71 10.77
N ASN A 150 -1.41 5.28 9.91
CA ASN A 150 -1.40 3.91 9.42
C ASN A 150 -0.34 3.75 8.32
N THR A 151 0.32 2.60 8.29
CA THR A 151 1.40 2.28 7.35
C THR A 151 1.06 0.98 6.63
N SER A 152 1.05 1.03 5.31
CA SER A 152 0.83 -0.10 4.41
C SER A 152 2.01 -0.18 3.45
N ILE A 153 2.66 -1.34 3.39
CA ILE A 153 3.75 -1.62 2.46
C ILE A 153 3.37 -2.88 1.71
N GLN A 154 3.29 -2.79 0.39
CA GLN A 154 2.93 -3.91 -0.48
C GLN A 154 4.01 -4.06 -1.54
N LYS A 155 4.55 -5.26 -1.64
CA LYS A 155 5.56 -5.62 -2.63
C LYS A 155 5.09 -6.86 -3.38
N GLN A 156 5.07 -6.79 -4.71
CA GLN A 156 4.65 -7.87 -5.59
C GLN A 156 5.68 -8.05 -6.69
N ARG A 157 6.08 -9.29 -6.99
CA ARG A 157 7.07 -9.61 -8.03
C ARG A 157 6.55 -10.73 -8.93
N TYR A 158 6.95 -10.70 -10.20
CA TYR A 158 6.49 -11.60 -11.26
C TYR A 158 4.99 -11.43 -11.50
N ASP A 159 4.19 -12.48 -11.66
CA ASP A 159 2.87 -12.33 -12.29
C ASP A 159 1.69 -12.64 -11.38
N ASN A 160 0.54 -12.04 -11.74
CA ASN A 160 -0.81 -12.37 -11.26
C ASN A 160 -1.05 -12.22 -9.75
N ASN A 161 -0.18 -11.52 -9.01
CA ASN A 161 -0.34 -11.38 -7.58
C ASN A 161 -1.45 -10.38 -7.23
N VAL A 162 -2.20 -10.67 -6.16
CA VAL A 162 -3.21 -9.75 -5.60
C VAL A 162 -2.90 -9.49 -4.13
N ALA A 163 -2.66 -8.22 -3.81
CA ALA A 163 -2.34 -7.74 -2.47
C ALA A 163 -3.40 -6.70 -2.06
N ILE A 164 -4.08 -6.94 -0.94
CA ILE A 164 -5.08 -6.05 -0.40
C ILE A 164 -4.74 -5.72 1.06
N VAL A 165 -4.58 -4.44 1.37
CA VAL A 165 -4.49 -3.94 2.74
C VAL A 165 -5.65 -2.99 3.01
N ALA A 166 -6.38 -3.23 4.10
CA ALA A 166 -7.37 -2.33 4.65
C ALA A 166 -7.07 -2.05 6.12
N GLN A 167 -6.83 -0.79 6.47
CA GLN A 167 -6.50 -0.35 7.82
C GLN A 167 -7.43 0.77 8.27
N SER A 168 -8.03 0.62 9.44
CA SER A 168 -8.84 1.65 10.09
C SER A 168 -8.39 1.87 11.53
N GLY A 169 -8.14 3.13 11.90
CA GLY A 169 -7.75 3.54 13.26
C GLY A 169 -6.39 4.21 13.31
N ARG A 170 -5.56 3.89 14.31
CA ARG A 170 -4.30 4.60 14.55
C ARG A 170 -3.09 3.70 14.65
N ARG A 171 -2.01 4.04 13.92
CA ARG A 171 -0.70 3.37 14.01
C ARG A 171 -0.76 1.87 13.71
N ASN A 172 -1.66 1.46 12.81
CA ASN A 172 -1.64 0.10 12.29
C ASN A 172 -0.52 -0.05 11.25
N LEU A 173 0.16 -1.19 11.24
CA LEU A 173 1.25 -1.52 10.32
C LEU A 173 0.90 -2.82 9.59
N ALA A 174 0.90 -2.76 8.27
CA ALA A 174 0.66 -3.88 7.38
C ALA A 174 1.81 -3.98 6.37
N HIS A 175 2.38 -5.18 6.24
CA HIS A 175 3.42 -5.46 5.26
C HIS A 175 3.06 -6.73 4.50
N GLN A 176 2.91 -6.63 3.18
CA GLN A 176 2.70 -7.76 2.28
C GLN A 176 3.86 -7.86 1.30
N ASP A 177 4.44 -9.04 1.16
CA ASP A 177 5.50 -9.34 0.22
C ASP A 177 5.19 -10.64 -0.52
N GLN A 178 4.82 -10.54 -1.79
CA GLN A 178 4.48 -11.66 -2.67
C GLN A 178 5.50 -11.78 -3.80
N SER A 179 6.00 -13.00 -4.04
CA SER A 179 6.91 -13.28 -5.14
C SER A 179 6.58 -14.65 -5.74
N THR A 180 5.91 -14.64 -6.89
CA THR A 180 5.59 -15.86 -7.65
C THR A 180 6.84 -16.30 -8.41
N GLY A 181 7.38 -17.48 -8.13
CA GLY A 181 8.78 -17.83 -8.49
C GLY A 181 9.13 -17.89 -9.99
N THR A 182 8.17 -17.79 -10.91
CA THR A 182 8.41 -17.86 -12.37
C THR A 182 7.42 -16.99 -13.16
N ASN A 183 7.84 -16.53 -14.33
CA ASN A 183 6.97 -15.91 -15.34
C ASN A 183 5.87 -16.90 -15.79
N GLY A 184 4.63 -16.44 -15.93
CA GLY A 184 3.44 -17.24 -16.24
C GLY A 184 2.92 -18.08 -15.07
N ALA A 185 3.46 -17.93 -13.86
CA ALA A 185 2.98 -18.68 -12.71
C ALA A 185 1.58 -18.21 -12.28
N PRO A 186 0.76 -19.13 -11.73
CA PRO A 186 -0.45 -18.77 -11.02
C PRO A 186 -0.13 -17.85 -9.83
N GLY A 187 -0.88 -16.76 -9.72
CA GLY A 187 -0.70 -15.72 -8.71
C GLY A 187 -0.87 -16.19 -7.27
N SER A 188 -0.41 -15.39 -6.32
CA SER A 188 -0.76 -15.51 -4.90
C SER A 188 -1.74 -14.41 -4.48
N VAL A 189 -2.55 -14.68 -3.44
CA VAL A 189 -3.51 -13.72 -2.88
C VAL A 189 -3.19 -13.46 -1.41
N ALA A 190 -3.00 -12.19 -1.06
CA ALA A 190 -2.72 -11.75 0.29
C ALA A 190 -3.71 -10.65 0.71
N GLY A 191 -4.39 -10.84 1.84
CA GLY A 191 -5.32 -9.87 2.42
C GLY A 191 -5.00 -9.54 3.88
N ILE A 192 -4.81 -8.27 4.21
CA ILE A 192 -4.72 -7.77 5.58
C ILE A 192 -5.89 -6.83 5.87
N LEU A 193 -6.65 -7.10 6.92
CA LEU A 193 -7.64 -6.22 7.52
C LEU A 193 -7.25 -5.90 8.96
N GLN A 194 -7.05 -4.62 9.29
CA GLN A 194 -6.74 -4.17 10.64
C GLN A 194 -7.71 -3.07 11.07
N VAL A 195 -8.47 -3.32 12.13
CA VAL A 195 -9.40 -2.34 12.72
C VAL A 195 -9.03 -2.12 14.17
N GLY A 196 -8.70 -0.88 14.51
CA GLY A 196 -8.29 -0.47 15.86
C GLY A 196 -6.91 0.19 15.86
N ASN A 197 -6.12 0.00 16.92
CA ASN A 197 -4.87 0.73 17.08
C ASN A 197 -3.66 -0.17 17.28
N TYR A 198 -2.50 0.23 16.77
CA TYR A 198 -1.22 -0.46 16.97
C TYR A 198 -1.19 -1.93 16.51
N ASN A 199 -2.12 -2.36 15.65
CA ASN A 199 -2.09 -3.71 15.11
C ASN A 199 -0.95 -3.84 14.10
N LYS A 200 -0.26 -4.99 14.10
CA LYS A 200 0.85 -5.31 13.20
C LYS A 200 0.56 -6.61 12.46
N ALA A 201 0.62 -6.59 11.15
CA ALA A 201 0.41 -7.75 10.29
C ALA A 201 1.52 -7.82 9.24
N LYS A 202 2.08 -9.01 9.07
CA LYS A 202 3.07 -9.31 8.04
C LYS A 202 2.66 -10.56 7.28
N GLN A 203 2.61 -10.49 5.95
CA GLN A 203 2.36 -11.63 5.08
C GLN A 203 3.52 -11.76 4.09
N VAL A 204 4.12 -12.93 4.02
CA VAL A 204 5.18 -13.25 3.05
C VAL A 204 4.77 -14.49 2.29
N GLN A 205 4.62 -14.39 0.97
CA GLN A 205 4.27 -15.50 0.10
C GLN A 205 5.35 -15.68 -0.97
N ARG A 206 5.83 -16.91 -1.11
CA ARG A 206 6.85 -17.33 -2.08
C ARG A 206 6.33 -18.52 -2.88
N GLY A 207 6.45 -18.43 -4.20
CA GLY A 207 5.88 -19.43 -5.11
C GLY A 207 4.45 -19.11 -5.53
N SER A 208 3.75 -20.08 -6.10
CA SER A 208 2.40 -19.96 -6.65
C SER A 208 1.33 -20.53 -5.71
N PHE A 209 0.07 -20.12 -5.91
CA PHE A 209 -1.10 -20.63 -5.18
C PHE A 209 -1.05 -20.49 -3.65
N ASN A 210 -0.39 -19.46 -3.14
CA ASN A 210 -0.48 -19.12 -1.73
C ASN A 210 -1.68 -18.18 -1.52
N ILE A 211 -2.57 -18.53 -0.58
CA ILE A 211 -3.70 -17.69 -0.15
C ILE A 211 -3.54 -17.43 1.34
N ASP A 212 -3.51 -16.16 1.72
CA ASP A 212 -3.41 -15.78 3.13
C ASP A 212 -4.29 -14.58 3.49
N GLY A 213 -4.97 -14.70 4.63
CA GLY A 213 -5.83 -13.66 5.19
C GLY A 213 -5.51 -13.39 6.65
N ILE A 214 -5.16 -12.15 6.98
CA ILE A 214 -5.01 -11.68 8.37
C ILE A 214 -6.12 -10.67 8.67
N ALA A 215 -6.90 -10.92 9.71
CA ALA A 215 -7.89 -10.00 10.25
C ALA A 215 -7.63 -9.72 11.74
N GLN A 216 -7.36 -8.46 12.08
CA GLN A 216 -7.07 -8.04 13.45
C GLN A 216 -8.04 -6.94 13.90
N PHE A 217 -8.78 -7.21 14.97
CA PHE A 217 -9.74 -6.29 15.59
C PHE A 217 -9.31 -5.97 17.02
N GLY A 218 -9.07 -4.70 17.33
CA GLY A 218 -8.71 -4.24 18.67
C GLY A 218 -7.33 -3.57 18.72
N ASN A 219 -6.56 -3.79 19.79
CA ASN A 219 -5.36 -3.01 20.06
C ASN A 219 -4.11 -3.88 20.16
N GLY A 220 -3.04 -3.52 19.45
CA GLY A 220 -1.72 -4.12 19.65
C GLY A 220 -1.62 -5.60 19.27
N ASN A 221 -2.54 -6.13 18.46
CA ASN A 221 -2.43 -7.51 17.99
C ASN A 221 -1.29 -7.62 16.96
N MET A 222 -0.59 -8.76 16.96
CA MET A 222 0.51 -9.08 16.05
C MET A 222 0.23 -10.40 15.33
N ALA A 223 0.32 -10.38 14.00
CA ALA A 223 0.13 -11.55 13.17
C ALA A 223 1.24 -11.60 12.10
N SER A 224 1.80 -12.79 11.90
CA SER A 224 2.77 -13.05 10.84
C SER A 224 2.46 -14.36 10.14
N THR A 225 2.48 -14.34 8.83
CA THR A 225 2.35 -15.53 7.98
C THR A 225 3.50 -15.59 6.99
N THR A 226 4.07 -16.78 6.84
CA THR A 226 5.01 -17.12 5.79
C THR A 226 4.48 -18.36 5.08
N GLN A 227 4.31 -18.28 3.75
CA GLN A 227 3.90 -19.40 2.92
C GLN A 227 4.89 -19.59 1.79
N THR A 228 5.45 -20.79 1.68
CA THR A 228 6.35 -21.18 0.58
C THR A 228 5.75 -22.37 -0.14
N SER A 229 5.55 -22.24 -1.46
CA SER A 229 5.01 -23.31 -2.30
C SER A 229 5.92 -23.62 -3.49
N THR A 230 6.21 -24.91 -3.67
CA THR A 230 6.85 -25.46 -4.87
C THR A 230 5.88 -26.45 -5.50
N GLY A 231 4.93 -25.95 -6.30
CA GLY A 231 3.90 -26.78 -6.94
C GLY A 231 2.80 -27.31 -6.01
N GLY A 232 2.78 -26.89 -4.74
CA GLY A 232 1.73 -27.17 -3.77
C GLY A 232 0.76 -26.00 -3.58
N ILE A 233 -0.09 -26.09 -2.56
CA ILE A 233 -1.05 -25.05 -2.16
C ILE A 233 -0.90 -24.78 -0.67
N ASN A 234 -0.73 -23.52 -0.29
CA ASN A 234 -0.82 -23.08 1.10
C ASN A 234 -2.02 -22.14 1.27
N ILE A 235 -2.89 -22.45 2.22
CA ILE A 235 -4.00 -21.60 2.64
C ILE A 235 -3.86 -21.35 4.15
N SER A 236 -3.79 -20.08 4.53
CA SER A 236 -3.78 -19.67 5.94
C SER A 236 -4.77 -18.55 6.23
N GLY A 237 -5.29 -18.58 7.45
CA GLY A 237 -6.12 -17.52 8.00
C GLY A 237 -5.74 -17.22 9.45
N ILE A 238 -5.57 -15.94 9.78
CA ILE A 238 -5.40 -15.48 11.16
C ILE A 238 -6.51 -14.49 11.50
N GLY A 239 -7.36 -14.82 12.47
CA GLY A 239 -8.31 -13.92 13.10
C GLY A 239 -7.89 -13.60 14.53
N GLN A 240 -7.70 -12.33 14.87
CA GLN A 240 -7.40 -11.90 16.24
C GLN A 240 -8.38 -10.81 16.66
N THR A 241 -9.08 -11.03 17.77
CA THR A 241 -9.95 -10.03 18.39
C THR A 241 -9.53 -9.79 19.83
N GLY A 242 -9.27 -8.54 20.19
CA GLY A 242 -8.91 -8.14 21.55
C GLY A 242 -7.59 -7.37 21.61
N SER A 243 -6.77 -7.64 22.63
CA SER A 243 -5.57 -6.84 22.90
C SER A 243 -4.31 -7.69 23.02
N GLY A 244 -3.25 -7.33 22.28
CA GLY A 244 -1.93 -7.95 22.46
C GLY A 244 -1.85 -9.43 22.08
N ASN A 245 -2.78 -9.94 21.26
CA ASN A 245 -2.68 -11.32 20.79
C ASN A 245 -1.56 -11.45 19.74
N GLU A 246 -0.86 -12.57 19.75
CA GLU A 246 0.23 -12.92 18.84
C GLU A 246 -0.08 -14.22 18.11
N ALA A 247 0.03 -14.21 16.77
CA ALA A 247 -0.20 -15.36 15.92
C ALA A 247 0.91 -15.49 14.85
N CYS A 248 1.45 -16.69 14.70
CA CYS A 248 2.44 -17.01 13.68
C CYS A 248 1.99 -18.24 12.88
N VAL A 249 2.08 -18.18 11.56
CA VAL A 249 1.87 -19.31 10.66
C VAL A 249 3.09 -19.43 9.74
N ASP A 250 3.67 -20.61 9.67
CA ASP A 250 4.67 -20.99 8.68
C ASP A 250 4.19 -22.24 7.93
N GLN A 251 4.02 -22.14 6.62
CA GLN A 251 3.54 -23.24 5.78
C GLN A 251 4.48 -23.46 4.59
N ASN A 252 4.98 -24.68 4.46
CA ASN A 252 5.78 -25.14 3.33
C ASN A 252 5.04 -26.27 2.59
N ALA A 253 4.70 -26.07 1.32
CA ALA A 253 4.04 -27.08 0.49
C ALA A 253 4.89 -27.42 -0.74
N ASP A 254 5.34 -28.66 -0.82
CA ASP A 254 6.00 -29.24 -2.00
C ASP A 254 5.07 -30.29 -2.60
N ALA A 255 4.41 -29.94 -3.71
CA ALA A 255 3.33 -30.73 -4.33
C ALA A 255 2.16 -31.16 -3.40
N GLY A 256 2.13 -30.67 -2.16
CA GLY A 256 1.12 -30.96 -1.13
C GLY A 256 0.15 -29.81 -0.87
N ILE A 257 -0.69 -29.96 0.17
CA ILE A 257 -1.66 -28.94 0.58
C ILE A 257 -1.52 -28.64 2.08
N ASN A 258 -1.26 -27.39 2.46
CA ASN A 258 -1.38 -26.95 3.85
C ASN A 258 -2.60 -26.05 4.03
N LEU A 259 -3.43 -26.37 5.02
CA LEU A 259 -4.52 -25.54 5.50
C LEU A 259 -4.31 -25.22 6.98
N SER A 260 -4.32 -23.93 7.33
CA SER A 260 -4.25 -23.47 8.72
C SER A 260 -5.26 -22.36 9.01
N LEU A 261 -5.81 -22.39 10.21
CA LEU A 261 -6.65 -21.33 10.74
C LEU A 261 -6.31 -21.08 12.21
N ILE A 262 -5.90 -19.86 12.53
CA ILE A 262 -5.73 -19.36 13.90
C ILE A 262 -6.87 -18.38 14.20
N SER A 263 -7.59 -18.61 15.29
CA SER A 263 -8.60 -17.69 15.82
C SER A 263 -8.34 -17.42 17.30
N GLN A 264 -7.99 -16.18 17.65
CA GLN A 264 -7.71 -15.77 19.02
C GLN A 264 -8.69 -14.68 19.48
N PHE A 265 -9.32 -14.91 20.63
CA PHE A 265 -10.22 -13.97 21.29
C PHE A 265 -9.72 -13.68 22.71
N GLY A 266 -9.46 -12.40 23.01
CA GLY A 266 -9.10 -11.98 24.36
C GLY A 266 -7.77 -11.23 24.41
N VAL A 267 -6.99 -11.48 25.44
CA VAL A 267 -5.83 -10.65 25.78
C VAL A 267 -4.57 -11.50 25.88
N GLU A 268 -3.49 -11.07 25.21
CA GLU A 268 -2.16 -11.68 25.31
C GLU A 268 -2.10 -13.18 24.93
N ASN A 269 -3.00 -13.67 24.07
CA ASN A 269 -2.93 -15.06 23.59
C ASN A 269 -1.83 -15.21 22.55
N HIS A 270 -1.14 -16.36 22.55
CA HIS A 270 -0.09 -16.72 21.60
C HIS A 270 -0.43 -18.03 20.87
N ALA A 271 -0.44 -18.00 19.54
CA ALA A 271 -0.69 -19.16 18.69
C ALA A 271 0.41 -19.29 17.62
N SER A 272 0.90 -20.51 17.41
CA SER A 272 1.87 -20.81 16.36
C SER A 272 1.44 -22.04 15.58
N VAL A 273 1.51 -21.98 14.26
CA VAL A 273 1.32 -23.12 13.36
C VAL A 273 2.54 -23.26 12.47
N ILE A 274 3.09 -24.46 12.39
CA ILE A 274 4.14 -24.86 11.44
C ILE A 274 3.62 -26.08 10.69
N GLN A 275 3.52 -26.02 9.36
CA GLN A 275 3.09 -27.15 8.53
C GLN A 275 4.04 -27.35 7.36
N ASP A 276 4.52 -28.58 7.18
CA ASP A 276 5.35 -29.00 6.05
C ASP A 276 4.65 -30.15 5.32
N ALA A 277 4.21 -29.95 4.08
CA ALA A 277 3.48 -30.93 3.29
C ALA A 277 4.27 -31.29 2.03
N GLN A 278 4.80 -32.51 1.99
CA GLN A 278 5.49 -33.10 0.85
C GLN A 278 4.57 -34.13 0.19
N GLY A 279 3.91 -33.78 -0.92
CA GLY A 279 3.01 -34.68 -1.65
C GLY A 279 1.70 -35.09 -0.94
N SER A 280 1.51 -34.74 0.32
CA SER A 280 0.29 -34.98 1.10
C SER A 280 -0.32 -33.69 1.68
N GLY A 281 -1.26 -33.80 2.62
CA GLY A 281 -2.04 -32.67 3.12
C GLY A 281 -1.95 -32.50 4.64
N ASN A 282 -1.70 -31.28 5.11
CA ASN A 282 -1.84 -30.90 6.52
C ASN A 282 -3.02 -29.97 6.73
N ALA A 283 -3.77 -30.19 7.81
CA ALA A 283 -4.84 -29.29 8.25
C ALA A 283 -4.71 -29.02 9.75
N SER A 284 -4.69 -27.74 10.13
CA SER A 284 -4.60 -27.29 11.52
C SER A 284 -5.62 -26.20 11.84
N PHE A 285 -6.10 -26.23 13.09
CA PHE A 285 -6.96 -25.20 13.65
C PHE A 285 -6.52 -24.90 15.09
N ILE A 286 -6.29 -23.63 15.40
CA ILE A 286 -6.07 -23.14 16.75
C ILE A 286 -7.18 -22.17 17.11
N GLY A 287 -8.02 -22.54 18.07
CA GLY A 287 -8.98 -21.64 18.71
C GLY A 287 -8.55 -21.32 20.13
N GLN A 288 -8.30 -20.05 20.45
CA GLN A 288 -7.98 -19.61 21.81
C GLN A 288 -8.94 -18.52 22.28
N ALA A 289 -9.44 -18.66 23.50
CA ALA A 289 -10.26 -17.66 24.17
C ALA A 289 -9.75 -17.41 25.59
N GLY A 290 -9.57 -16.14 25.97
CA GLY A 290 -9.18 -15.76 27.34
C GLY A 290 -7.89 -14.95 27.43
N TYR A 291 -7.16 -15.14 28.52
CA TYR A 291 -5.96 -14.38 28.88
C TYR A 291 -4.72 -15.27 28.86
N MET A 292 -3.65 -14.86 28.17
CA MET A 292 -2.33 -15.53 28.13
C MET A 292 -2.34 -17.01 27.72
N ASN A 293 -3.26 -17.44 26.85
CA ASN A 293 -3.22 -18.81 26.35
C ASN A 293 -2.07 -19.00 25.35
N LYS A 294 -1.38 -20.14 25.39
CA LYS A 294 -0.35 -20.50 24.40
C LYS A 294 -0.71 -21.80 23.68
N ALA A 295 -0.63 -21.81 22.35
CA ALA A 295 -0.86 -22.98 21.51
C ALA A 295 0.21 -23.05 20.42
N CYS A 296 0.68 -24.26 20.12
CA CYS A 296 1.62 -24.56 19.06
C CYS A 296 1.13 -25.81 18.34
N VAL A 297 1.04 -25.77 17.02
CA VAL A 297 0.77 -26.93 16.17
C VAL A 297 1.94 -27.07 15.20
N GLU A 298 2.51 -28.27 15.14
CA GLU A 298 3.53 -28.66 14.18
C GLU A 298 3.04 -29.92 13.46
N GLN A 299 3.00 -29.89 12.13
CA GLN A 299 2.57 -31.03 11.31
C GLN A 299 3.52 -31.22 10.14
N THR A 300 3.90 -32.48 9.90
CA THR A 300 4.65 -32.90 8.72
C THR A 300 3.85 -33.96 7.99
N GLY A 301 3.44 -33.65 6.77
CA GLY A 301 2.85 -34.57 5.81
C GLY A 301 3.93 -35.03 4.85
N LEU A 302 4.11 -36.34 4.73
CA LEU A 302 5.00 -37.01 3.77
C LEU A 302 4.21 -37.67 2.63
#